data_AF-A0A149Q4Z5-F1
#
_entry.id   AF-A0A149Q4Z5-F1
#
_cell.length_a   1.000
_cell.length_b   1.000
_cell.length_c   1.000
_cell.angle_alpha   90.00
_cell.angle_beta   90.00
_cell.angle_gamma   90.00
#
_symmetry.space_group_name_H-M   'P 1'
#
loop_
_entity.id
_entity.type
_entity.pdbx_description
1 polymer ?
#
loop_
_entity_poly.entity_id
_entity_poly.type
_entity_poly.pdbx_seq_one_letter_code
_entity_poly.pdbx_strand_id
1 'polypeptide(L)'
;MHTVTTQAKAARFLDDQIRQELTTRVSPAVLDFVEQMVGTAEPLGVLFYGSGLRGGIQTDTLLDFYVIVRKQSDWPRSRLACLANALLPPNVEYHELTVEGGPLRAKVAILTLAQFRRLTGFSALDTTVWARFSQPVRLVWQRDAAAAQTLRRCVMRATLTAARWTAFLGPEKGSRNDFWNALYRQTYQTELRVEKAGRGAGIVASYQDRYRDLLLPCWQVAGLSYEVVGEEVRPLISPTQKFREEQAWQVRRRIGRPLNILRLMKAAYTFTGGARYAAWKIERHSGIKVRLTPFAEKHPLLAAPPLLWRLWRKGAFKRS
;
A
#
# COMPACT_ATOMS: atom_id res chain seq x y z
N MET A 1 -32.92 3.22 -18.22
CA MET A 1 -32.71 1.77 -17.93
C MET A 1 -31.38 1.23 -18.45
N HIS A 2 -30.90 1.62 -19.65
CA HIS A 2 -29.62 1.15 -20.21
C HIS A 2 -28.38 1.46 -19.33
N THR A 3 -28.22 2.70 -18.85
CA THR A 3 -27.06 3.11 -18.03
C THR A 3 -26.92 2.33 -16.72
N VAL A 4 -28.03 2.11 -16.02
CA VAL A 4 -28.07 1.35 -14.75
C VAL A 4 -27.67 -0.11 -14.97
N THR A 5 -28.12 -0.71 -16.08
CA THR A 5 -27.79 -2.09 -16.44
C THR A 5 -26.31 -2.23 -16.78
N THR A 6 -25.73 -1.25 -17.48
CA THR A 6 -24.29 -1.22 -17.80
C THR A 6 -23.43 -1.06 -16.55
N GLN A 7 -23.81 -0.17 -15.62
CA GLN A 7 -23.10 0.00 -14.34
C GLN A 7 -23.14 -1.26 -13.47
N ALA A 8 -24.28 -1.95 -13.41
CA ALA A 8 -24.40 -3.20 -12.67
C ALA A 8 -23.51 -4.31 -13.24
N LYS A 9 -23.45 -4.43 -14.58
CA LYS A 9 -22.54 -5.38 -15.26
C LYS A 9 -21.07 -5.05 -14.98
N ALA A 10 -20.70 -3.78 -15.08
CA ALA A 10 -19.34 -3.31 -14.78
C ALA A 10 -18.93 -3.60 -13.33
N ALA A 11 -19.84 -3.34 -12.38
CA ALA A 11 -19.60 -3.62 -10.97
C ALA A 11 -19.39 -5.12 -10.70
N ARG A 12 -20.19 -6.00 -11.32
CA ARG A 12 -20.01 -7.46 -11.21
C ARG A 12 -18.68 -7.92 -11.80
N PHE A 13 -18.32 -7.44 -13.00
CA PHE A 13 -17.03 -7.75 -13.61
C PHE A 13 -15.85 -7.38 -12.70
N LEU A 14 -15.87 -6.16 -12.14
CA LEU A 14 -14.83 -5.70 -11.21
C LEU A 14 -14.79 -6.55 -9.94
N ASP A 15 -15.95 -6.87 -9.37
CA ASP A 15 -16.06 -7.66 -8.16
C ASP A 15 -15.50 -9.08 -8.35
N ASP A 16 -15.67 -9.66 -9.54
CA ASP A 16 -15.09 -10.96 -9.94
C ASP A 16 -13.58 -10.87 -10.21
N GLN A 17 -13.12 -9.86 -10.95
CA GLN A 17 -11.69 -9.65 -11.19
C GLN A 17 -10.91 -9.49 -9.88
N ILE A 18 -11.40 -8.64 -8.98
CA ILE A 18 -10.77 -8.44 -7.67
C ILE A 18 -10.86 -9.71 -6.81
N ARG A 19 -11.96 -10.46 -6.88
CA ARG A 19 -12.07 -11.76 -6.18
C ARG A 19 -11.00 -12.74 -6.66
N GLN A 20 -10.90 -12.95 -7.97
CA GLN A 20 -9.91 -13.86 -8.57
C GLN A 20 -8.48 -13.46 -8.17
N GLU A 21 -8.17 -12.17 -8.27
CA GLU A 21 -6.88 -11.63 -7.86
C GLU A 21 -6.58 -11.90 -6.38
N LEU A 22 -7.52 -11.63 -5.48
CA LEU A 22 -7.35 -11.85 -4.04
C LEU A 22 -7.12 -13.32 -3.69
N THR A 23 -7.76 -14.25 -4.43
CA THR A 23 -7.68 -15.69 -4.21
C THR A 23 -6.54 -16.39 -4.95
N THR A 24 -5.74 -15.65 -5.72
CA THR A 24 -4.60 -16.24 -6.43
C THR A 24 -3.59 -16.80 -5.42
N ARG A 25 -3.13 -18.04 -5.63
CA ARG A 25 -2.26 -18.75 -4.69
C ARG A 25 -0.93 -18.00 -4.47
N VAL A 26 -0.42 -18.10 -3.25
CA VAL A 26 0.91 -17.65 -2.84
C VAL A 26 1.73 -18.85 -2.38
N SER A 27 3.04 -18.67 -2.17
CA SER A 27 3.91 -19.73 -1.65
C SER A 27 3.41 -20.25 -0.29
N PRO A 28 3.48 -21.58 -0.02
CA PRO A 28 3.19 -22.15 1.30
C PRO A 28 3.95 -21.46 2.43
N ALA A 29 5.25 -21.16 2.24
CA ALA A 29 6.05 -20.41 3.21
C ALA A 29 5.46 -19.05 3.62
N VAL A 30 4.71 -18.38 2.73
CA VAL A 30 4.00 -17.12 3.07
C VAL A 30 2.80 -17.40 3.95
N LEU A 31 2.07 -18.48 3.68
CA LEU A 31 0.91 -18.87 4.47
C LEU A 31 1.35 -19.29 5.87
N ASP A 32 2.37 -20.13 5.96
CA ASP A 32 2.96 -20.56 7.24
C ASP A 32 3.48 -19.37 8.05
N PHE A 33 4.17 -18.42 7.41
CA PHE A 33 4.60 -17.18 8.05
C PHE A 33 3.40 -16.41 8.60
N VAL A 34 2.33 -16.26 7.81
CA VAL A 34 1.15 -15.49 8.21
C VAL A 34 0.39 -16.19 9.33
N GLU A 35 0.27 -17.53 9.30
CA GLU A 35 -0.35 -18.30 10.37
C GLU A 35 0.40 -18.15 11.69
N GLN A 36 1.74 -18.30 11.67
CA GLN A 36 2.57 -18.08 12.86
C GLN A 36 2.49 -16.63 13.36
N MET A 37 2.51 -15.66 12.45
CA MET A 37 2.41 -14.23 12.77
C MET A 37 1.04 -13.87 13.38
N VAL A 38 -0.05 -14.45 12.88
CA VAL A 38 -1.40 -14.24 13.41
C VAL A 38 -1.53 -14.89 14.78
N GLY A 39 -1.04 -16.12 14.96
CA GLY A 39 -1.08 -16.83 16.23
C GLY A 39 -2.49 -16.87 16.83
N THR A 40 -2.66 -16.34 18.04
CA THR A 40 -3.95 -16.26 18.75
C THR A 40 -4.70 -14.94 18.53
N ALA A 41 -4.18 -14.04 17.69
CA ALA A 41 -4.84 -12.79 17.37
C ALA A 41 -6.09 -13.05 16.51
N GLU A 42 -7.03 -12.10 16.53
CA GLU A 42 -8.32 -12.23 15.83
C GLU A 42 -8.54 -11.13 14.77
N PRO A 43 -7.64 -10.97 13.78
CA PRO A 43 -7.90 -10.00 12.72
C PRO A 43 -9.10 -10.43 11.85
N LEU A 44 -9.59 -9.53 11.02
CA LEU A 44 -10.56 -9.85 9.97
C LEU A 44 -9.89 -10.53 8.77
N GLY A 45 -8.69 -10.09 8.45
CA GLY A 45 -7.91 -10.66 7.36
C GLY A 45 -6.52 -10.04 7.24
N VAL A 46 -5.65 -10.75 6.52
CA VAL A 46 -4.29 -10.32 6.19
C VAL A 46 -4.17 -10.20 4.68
N LEU A 47 -3.82 -9.00 4.22
CA LEU A 47 -3.61 -8.69 2.80
C LEU A 47 -2.12 -8.62 2.51
N PHE A 48 -1.67 -9.33 1.49
CA PHE A 48 -0.30 -9.33 1.00
C PHE A 48 -0.16 -8.48 -0.26
N TYR A 49 0.86 -7.63 -0.29
CA TYR A 49 1.14 -6.69 -1.38
C TYR A 49 2.67 -6.59 -1.60
N GLY A 50 3.07 -5.94 -2.69
CA GLY A 50 4.41 -5.38 -2.81
C GLY A 50 5.35 -6.17 -3.70
N SER A 51 6.66 -5.94 -3.54
CA SER A 51 7.68 -6.52 -4.42
C SER A 51 7.81 -8.03 -4.28
N GLY A 52 7.56 -8.60 -3.09
CA GLY A 52 7.55 -10.05 -2.90
C GLY A 52 6.45 -10.77 -3.69
N LEU A 53 5.37 -10.07 -4.04
CA LEU A 53 4.33 -10.58 -4.93
C LEU A 53 4.72 -10.53 -6.41
N ARG A 54 5.65 -9.63 -6.80
CA ARG A 54 6.08 -9.39 -8.19
C ARG A 54 7.29 -10.22 -8.61
N GLY A 55 8.26 -10.40 -7.73
CA GLY A 55 9.59 -10.95 -8.07
C GLY A 55 9.91 -12.31 -7.47
N GLY A 56 8.95 -12.95 -6.81
CA GLY A 56 9.18 -14.17 -6.01
C GLY A 56 9.80 -13.87 -4.64
N ILE A 57 9.92 -14.90 -3.82
CA ILE A 57 10.47 -14.83 -2.46
C ILE A 57 11.93 -15.26 -2.54
N GLN A 58 12.82 -14.28 -2.50
CA GLN A 58 14.24 -14.49 -2.24
C GLN A 58 14.48 -14.41 -0.73
N THR A 59 15.58 -14.99 -0.24
CA THR A 59 15.97 -15.10 1.18
C THR A 59 15.96 -13.76 1.95
N ASP A 60 16.06 -12.66 1.21
CA ASP A 60 16.19 -11.31 1.71
C ASP A 60 15.05 -10.37 1.22
N THR A 61 13.98 -10.97 0.70
CA THR A 61 12.73 -10.29 0.38
C THR A 61 12.02 -9.88 1.66
N LEU A 62 11.73 -8.59 1.79
CA LEU A 62 10.87 -8.09 2.84
C LEU A 62 9.42 -8.17 2.37
N LEU A 63 8.62 -9.00 3.03
CA LEU A 63 7.20 -9.16 2.77
C LEU A 63 6.42 -7.96 3.31
N ASP A 64 5.43 -7.46 2.58
CA ASP A 64 4.58 -6.35 3.02
C ASP A 64 3.15 -6.86 3.25
N PHE A 65 2.75 -6.94 4.52
CA PHE A 65 1.40 -7.33 4.93
C PHE A 65 0.61 -6.15 5.49
N TYR A 66 -0.71 -6.22 5.31
CA TYR A 66 -1.68 -5.41 6.02
C TYR A 66 -2.59 -6.31 6.83
N VAL A 67 -2.55 -6.15 8.15
CA VAL A 67 -3.50 -6.78 9.06
C VAL A 67 -4.68 -5.84 9.25
N ILE A 68 -5.87 -6.32 8.86
CA ILE A 68 -7.11 -5.57 9.04
C ILE A 68 -7.83 -6.10 10.26
N VAL A 69 -8.00 -5.26 11.28
CA VAL A 69 -8.70 -5.60 12.53
C VAL A 69 -10.08 -4.94 12.59
N ARG A 70 -10.98 -5.43 13.45
CA ARG A 70 -12.26 -4.74 13.72
C ARG A 70 -12.03 -3.63 14.74
N LYS A 71 -11.36 -3.94 15.84
CA LYS A 71 -10.99 -3.03 16.93
C LYS A 71 -9.47 -3.05 17.10
N GLN A 72 -8.90 -1.99 17.67
CA GLN A 72 -7.44 -1.90 17.82
C GLN A 72 -6.87 -3.03 18.70
N SER A 73 -7.68 -3.58 19.62
CA SER A 73 -7.35 -4.66 20.55
C SER A 73 -7.25 -6.05 19.92
N ASP A 74 -7.81 -6.27 18.72
CA ASP A 74 -7.81 -7.58 18.07
C ASP A 74 -6.41 -7.97 17.53
N TRP A 75 -5.45 -7.04 17.61
CA TRP A 75 -4.04 -7.27 17.35
C TRP A 75 -3.21 -6.92 18.59
N PRO A 76 -2.49 -7.86 19.20
CA PRO A 76 -1.81 -7.67 20.48
C PRO A 76 -0.66 -6.68 20.37
N ARG A 77 -0.79 -5.54 21.05
CA ARG A 77 0.24 -4.47 21.12
C ARG A 77 -0.02 -3.53 22.29
N SER A 78 0.93 -2.63 22.55
CA SER A 78 0.81 -1.65 23.63
C SER A 78 -0.38 -0.68 23.43
N ARG A 79 -0.94 -0.18 24.53
CA ARG A 79 -2.01 0.85 24.50
C ARG A 79 -1.59 2.10 23.72
N LEU A 80 -0.32 2.50 23.86
CA LEU A 80 0.26 3.61 23.10
C LEU A 80 0.23 3.34 21.60
N ALA A 81 0.60 2.13 21.16
CA ALA A 81 0.54 1.75 19.75
C ALA A 81 -0.91 1.78 19.23
N CYS A 82 -1.88 1.28 20.00
CA CYS A 82 -3.30 1.35 19.64
C CYS A 82 -3.79 2.80 19.45
N LEU A 83 -3.46 3.70 20.39
CA LEU A 83 -3.83 5.12 20.31
C LEU A 83 -3.15 5.82 19.13
N ALA A 84 -1.86 5.60 18.95
CA ALA A 84 -1.09 6.16 17.84
C ALA A 84 -1.62 5.66 16.48
N ASN A 85 -2.05 4.40 16.39
CA ASN A 85 -2.68 3.86 15.19
C ASN A 85 -4.07 4.46 14.94
N ALA A 86 -4.85 4.72 15.99
CA ALA A 86 -6.15 5.37 15.88
C ALA A 86 -6.02 6.78 15.31
N LEU A 87 -5.05 7.55 15.83
CA LEU A 87 -4.78 8.94 15.44
C LEU A 87 -4.20 9.06 14.02
N LEU A 88 -3.10 8.34 13.75
CA LEU A 88 -2.38 8.43 12.48
C LEU A 88 -2.07 7.03 11.92
N PRO A 89 -3.06 6.35 11.33
CA PRO A 89 -2.86 5.04 10.72
C PRO A 89 -1.97 5.09 9.46
N PRO A 90 -1.33 3.98 9.05
CA PRO A 90 -1.16 2.74 9.82
C PRO A 90 0.02 2.83 10.80
N ASN A 91 0.02 2.04 11.87
CA ASN A 91 1.22 1.56 12.52
C ASN A 91 1.83 0.45 11.68
N VAL A 92 3.15 0.36 11.68
CA VAL A 92 3.88 -0.72 11.05
C VAL A 92 4.66 -1.44 12.14
N GLU A 93 4.81 -2.75 12.01
CA GLU A 93 5.63 -3.63 12.87
C GLU A 93 6.59 -4.44 12.00
N TYR A 94 7.73 -4.83 12.56
CA TYR A 94 8.69 -5.71 11.91
C TYR A 94 8.62 -7.10 12.55
N HIS A 95 8.42 -8.11 11.72
CA HIS A 95 8.36 -9.51 12.13
C HIS A 95 9.44 -10.31 11.40
N GLU A 96 10.16 -11.15 12.13
CA GLU A 96 11.17 -12.07 11.60
C GLU A 96 10.91 -13.43 12.23
N LEU A 97 10.53 -14.40 11.39
CA LEU A 97 10.14 -15.76 11.79
C LEU A 97 10.92 -16.77 10.95
N THR A 98 11.22 -17.93 11.53
CA THR A 98 11.84 -19.03 10.81
C THR A 98 10.75 -19.90 10.19
N VAL A 99 10.75 -20.00 8.86
CA VAL A 99 9.79 -20.80 8.09
C VAL A 99 10.58 -21.66 7.10
N GLU A 100 10.21 -22.93 6.95
CA GLU A 100 10.91 -23.88 6.05
C GLU A 100 12.44 -23.92 6.26
N GLY A 101 12.90 -23.74 7.50
CA GLY A 101 14.33 -23.78 7.84
C GLY A 101 15.12 -22.49 7.55
N GLY A 102 14.47 -21.42 7.08
CA GLY A 102 15.11 -20.13 6.80
C GLY A 102 14.37 -18.92 7.40
N PRO A 103 15.07 -17.79 7.65
CA PRO A 103 14.42 -16.60 8.17
C PRO A 103 13.62 -15.86 7.07
N LEU A 104 12.33 -15.68 7.30
CA LEU A 104 11.48 -14.76 6.53
C LEU A 104 11.22 -13.49 7.33
N ARG A 105 11.11 -12.37 6.61
CA ARG A 105 10.98 -11.04 7.20
C ARG A 105 9.80 -10.32 6.63
N ALA A 106 9.02 -9.65 7.48
CA ALA A 106 7.86 -8.90 7.05
C ALA A 106 7.73 -7.53 7.73
N LYS A 107 7.17 -6.59 6.99
CA LYS A 107 6.54 -5.38 7.50
C LYS A 107 5.04 -5.61 7.58
N VAL A 108 4.48 -5.34 8.74
CA VAL A 108 3.07 -5.58 9.04
C VAL A 108 2.41 -4.26 9.37
N ALA A 109 1.62 -3.73 8.45
CA ALA A 109 0.83 -2.53 8.66
C ALA A 109 -0.53 -2.88 9.25
N ILE A 110 -0.94 -2.22 10.34
CA ILE A 110 -2.22 -2.51 11.00
C ILE A 110 -3.23 -1.40 10.72
N LEU A 111 -4.42 -1.77 10.24
CA LEU A 111 -5.56 -0.86 10.06
C LEU A 111 -6.81 -1.46 10.69
N THR A 112 -7.66 -0.62 11.27
CA THR A 112 -9.05 -1.03 11.51
C THR A 112 -9.84 -1.05 10.21
N LEU A 113 -10.90 -1.85 10.13
CA LEU A 113 -11.81 -1.84 8.99
C LEU A 113 -12.40 -0.45 8.72
N ALA A 114 -12.72 0.31 9.76
CA ALA A 114 -13.21 1.68 9.64
C ALA A 114 -12.17 2.60 8.98
N GLN A 115 -10.91 2.51 9.41
CA GLN A 115 -9.80 3.23 8.78
C GLN A 115 -9.59 2.79 7.33
N PHE A 116 -9.65 1.49 7.05
CA PHE A 116 -9.46 0.98 5.69
C PHE A 116 -10.56 1.49 4.75
N ARG A 117 -11.83 1.47 5.16
CA ARG A 117 -12.96 2.07 4.40
C ARG A 117 -12.79 3.56 4.15
N ARG A 118 -12.35 4.31 5.18
CA ARG A 118 -12.10 5.75 5.07
C ARG A 118 -10.97 6.05 4.08
N LEU A 119 -9.83 5.39 4.25
CA LEU A 119 -8.61 5.62 3.48
C LEU A 119 -8.68 5.06 2.05
N THR A 120 -9.66 4.21 1.75
CA THR A 120 -9.97 3.75 0.38
C THR A 120 -11.03 4.60 -0.32
N GLY A 121 -11.60 5.62 0.35
CA GLY A 121 -12.61 6.50 -0.24
C GLY A 121 -12.03 7.63 -1.09
N PHE A 122 -12.83 8.12 -2.04
CA PHE A 122 -12.43 9.21 -2.94
C PHE A 122 -12.12 10.53 -2.21
N SER A 123 -12.79 10.80 -1.10
CA SER A 123 -12.54 11.97 -0.25
C SER A 123 -11.29 11.86 0.64
N ALA A 124 -10.58 10.73 0.63
CA ALA A 124 -9.37 10.56 1.43
C ALA A 124 -8.28 11.55 0.96
N LEU A 125 -7.74 12.31 1.92
CA LEU A 125 -6.63 13.23 1.67
C LEU A 125 -5.29 12.52 1.53
N ASP A 126 -5.11 11.43 2.28
CA ASP A 126 -3.94 10.58 2.18
C ASP A 126 -4.09 9.57 1.03
N THR A 127 -3.14 9.62 0.11
CA THR A 127 -3.13 8.78 -1.10
C THR A 127 -2.58 7.38 -0.86
N THR A 128 -1.85 7.18 0.24
CA THR A 128 -1.00 6.00 0.48
C THR A 128 -1.78 4.68 0.41
N VAL A 129 -2.96 4.62 1.03
CA VAL A 129 -3.71 3.37 1.16
C VAL A 129 -4.44 3.03 -0.12
N TRP A 130 -5.28 3.92 -0.66
CA TRP A 130 -6.00 3.59 -1.90
C TRP A 130 -5.06 3.38 -3.08
N ALA A 131 -3.93 4.10 -3.17
CA ALA A 131 -2.96 3.92 -4.25
C ALA A 131 -2.22 2.58 -4.14
N ARG A 132 -2.08 2.03 -2.93
CA ARG A 132 -1.50 0.72 -2.69
C ARG A 132 -2.49 -0.39 -3.01
N PHE A 133 -3.71 -0.29 -2.50
CA PHE A 133 -4.75 -1.30 -2.69
C PHE A 133 -5.45 -1.25 -4.05
N SER A 134 -5.14 -0.26 -4.90
CA SER A 134 -5.52 -0.27 -6.32
C SER A 134 -4.59 -1.13 -7.17
N GLN A 135 -3.46 -1.56 -6.64
CA GLN A 135 -2.53 -2.50 -7.26
C GLN A 135 -2.87 -3.95 -6.89
N PRO A 136 -2.27 -4.96 -7.55
CA PRO A 136 -2.47 -6.34 -7.19
C PRO A 136 -2.21 -6.67 -5.73
N VAL A 137 -3.18 -7.32 -5.10
CA VAL A 137 -3.09 -7.79 -3.70
C VAL A 137 -3.60 -9.22 -3.55
N ARG A 138 -3.18 -9.91 -2.49
CA ARG A 138 -3.67 -11.26 -2.14
C ARG A 138 -4.30 -11.25 -0.77
N LEU A 139 -5.41 -11.96 -0.59
CA LEU A 139 -5.97 -12.24 0.73
C LEU A 139 -5.35 -13.56 1.20
N VAL A 140 -4.34 -13.47 2.06
CA VAL A 140 -3.51 -14.62 2.47
C VAL A 140 -3.98 -15.25 3.77
N TRP A 141 -4.82 -14.55 4.52
CA TRP A 141 -5.52 -15.09 5.68
C TRP A 141 -6.84 -14.35 5.85
N GLN A 142 -7.89 -15.07 6.24
CA GLN A 142 -9.21 -14.50 6.48
C GLN A 142 -9.87 -15.20 7.66
N ARG A 143 -10.63 -14.44 8.45
CA ARG A 143 -11.36 -15.02 9.58
C ARG A 143 -12.54 -15.87 9.14
N ASP A 144 -13.31 -15.36 8.18
CA ASP A 144 -14.54 -15.97 7.68
C ASP A 144 -14.92 -15.39 6.30
N ALA A 145 -15.92 -15.98 5.65
CA ALA A 145 -16.39 -15.54 4.32
C ALA A 145 -16.94 -14.10 4.31
N ALA A 146 -17.55 -13.64 5.41
CA ALA A 146 -18.09 -12.28 5.51
C ALA A 146 -16.97 -11.23 5.63
N ALA A 147 -15.89 -11.56 6.32
CA ALA A 147 -14.67 -10.78 6.40
C ALA A 147 -14.01 -10.69 5.02
N ALA A 148 -13.85 -11.82 4.32
CA ALA A 148 -13.33 -11.87 2.96
C ALA A 148 -14.10 -10.96 2.00
N GLN A 149 -15.44 -11.08 1.99
CA GLN A 149 -16.31 -10.24 1.17
C GLN A 149 -16.17 -8.75 1.53
N THR A 150 -16.02 -8.45 2.81
CA THR A 150 -15.86 -7.07 3.29
C THR A 150 -14.53 -6.46 2.88
N LEU A 151 -13.43 -7.21 2.99
CA LEU A 151 -12.11 -6.76 2.56
C LEU A 151 -12.04 -6.58 1.04
N ARG A 152 -12.64 -7.51 0.29
CA ARG A 152 -12.78 -7.40 -1.17
C ARG A 152 -13.48 -6.11 -1.59
N ARG A 153 -14.58 -5.74 -0.93
CA ARG A 153 -15.26 -4.45 -1.19
C ARG A 153 -14.35 -3.25 -0.93
N CYS A 154 -13.49 -3.29 0.08
CA CYS A 154 -12.52 -2.23 0.34
C CYS A 154 -11.44 -2.15 -0.75
N VAL A 155 -10.93 -3.28 -1.23
CA VAL A 155 -9.97 -3.34 -2.34
C VAL A 155 -10.60 -2.82 -3.63
N MET A 156 -11.81 -3.27 -3.96
CA MET A 156 -12.56 -2.75 -5.11
C MET A 156 -12.78 -1.23 -5.00
N ARG A 157 -13.12 -0.72 -3.82
CA ARG A 157 -13.27 0.72 -3.55
C ARG A 157 -11.96 1.49 -3.77
N ALA A 158 -10.82 0.90 -3.41
CA ALA A 158 -9.50 1.49 -3.67
C ALA A 158 -9.22 1.57 -5.18
N THR A 159 -9.50 0.50 -5.92
CA THR A 159 -9.37 0.46 -7.40
C THR A 159 -10.26 1.48 -8.07
N LEU A 160 -11.54 1.59 -7.66
CA LEU A 160 -12.47 2.60 -8.17
C LEU A 160 -12.00 4.02 -7.87
N THR A 161 -11.51 4.28 -6.66
CA THR A 161 -10.97 5.59 -6.28
C THR A 161 -9.78 5.97 -7.14
N ALA A 162 -8.84 5.03 -7.35
CA ALA A 162 -7.69 5.25 -8.21
C ALA A 162 -8.11 5.52 -9.65
N ALA A 163 -8.93 4.65 -10.23
CA ALA A 163 -9.44 4.80 -11.59
C ALA A 163 -10.20 6.11 -11.81
N ARG A 164 -10.99 6.58 -10.83
CA ARG A 164 -11.64 7.88 -10.91
C ARG A 164 -10.63 9.03 -10.98
N TRP A 165 -9.54 8.95 -10.22
CA TRP A 165 -8.45 9.95 -10.29
C TRP A 165 -7.70 9.93 -11.62
N THR A 166 -7.61 8.79 -12.32
CA THR A 166 -6.95 8.76 -13.62
C THR A 166 -7.65 9.69 -14.62
N ALA A 167 -8.98 9.80 -14.57
CA ALA A 167 -9.74 10.64 -15.48
C ALA A 167 -9.43 12.15 -15.32
N PHE A 168 -9.08 12.58 -14.10
CA PHE A 168 -8.76 13.98 -13.81
C PHE A 168 -7.27 14.31 -13.97
N LEU A 169 -6.38 13.34 -13.74
CA LEU A 169 -4.92 13.55 -13.74
C LEU A 169 -4.21 12.98 -14.97
N GLY A 170 -4.92 12.22 -15.78
CA GLY A 170 -4.44 11.60 -17.01
C GLY A 170 -4.42 12.57 -18.20
N PRO A 171 -3.97 12.09 -19.36
CA PRO A 171 -4.00 12.88 -20.60
C PRO A 171 -5.44 13.19 -21.02
N GLU A 172 -5.61 14.12 -21.96
CA GLU A 172 -6.93 14.40 -22.55
C GLU A 172 -7.44 13.20 -23.37
N LYS A 173 -6.53 12.53 -24.08
CA LYS A 173 -6.76 11.31 -24.85
C LYS A 173 -5.49 10.45 -24.79
N GLY A 174 -5.64 9.14 -24.76
CA GLY A 174 -4.52 8.21 -24.85
C GLY A 174 -4.93 6.77 -24.55
N SER A 175 -3.94 5.87 -24.46
CA SER A 175 -4.22 4.48 -24.10
C SER A 175 -4.66 4.38 -22.65
N ARG A 176 -5.39 3.32 -22.30
CA ARG A 176 -5.83 3.07 -20.92
C ARG A 176 -4.67 3.00 -19.93
N ASN A 177 -3.51 2.51 -20.36
CA ASN A 177 -2.32 2.44 -19.53
C ASN A 177 -1.69 3.82 -19.27
N ASP A 178 -1.80 4.77 -20.21
CA ASP A 178 -1.30 6.13 -20.02
C ASP A 178 -1.99 6.85 -18.86
N PHE A 179 -3.31 6.63 -18.73
CA PHE A 179 -4.11 7.12 -17.61
C PHE A 179 -3.63 6.59 -16.25
N TRP A 180 -3.34 5.29 -16.15
CA TRP A 180 -2.80 4.69 -14.93
C TRP A 180 -1.36 5.14 -14.64
N ASN A 181 -0.51 5.23 -15.67
CA ASN A 181 0.86 5.71 -15.56
C ASN A 181 0.90 7.15 -15.04
N ALA A 182 0.05 8.03 -15.58
CA ALA A 182 -0.08 9.40 -15.14
C ALA A 182 -0.49 9.48 -13.66
N LEU A 183 -1.48 8.69 -13.25
CA LEU A 183 -1.90 8.60 -11.85
C LEU A 183 -0.76 8.16 -10.94
N TYR A 184 -0.11 7.03 -11.22
CA TYR A 184 0.93 6.51 -10.34
C TYR A 184 2.16 7.41 -10.29
N ARG A 185 2.50 8.10 -11.39
CA ARG A 185 3.51 9.17 -11.37
C ARG A 185 3.14 10.26 -10.36
N GLN A 186 1.89 10.70 -10.35
CA GLN A 186 1.40 11.70 -9.41
C GLN A 186 1.42 11.17 -7.95
N THR A 187 0.94 9.95 -7.69
CA THR A 187 0.95 9.38 -6.33
C THR A 187 2.37 9.28 -5.77
N TYR A 188 3.33 8.89 -6.60
CA TYR A 188 4.75 8.81 -6.21
C TYR A 188 5.36 10.18 -5.89
N GLN A 189 4.89 11.26 -6.54
CA GLN A 189 5.32 12.62 -6.22
C GLN A 189 4.69 13.16 -4.92
N THR A 190 3.50 12.65 -4.55
CA THR A 190 2.81 13.03 -3.30
C THR A 190 3.43 12.40 -2.05
N GLU A 191 4.03 11.21 -2.19
CA GLU A 191 4.62 10.48 -1.07
C GLU A 191 6.12 10.77 -0.94
N LEU A 192 6.60 11.01 0.28
CA LEU A 192 8.04 11.05 0.58
C LEU A 192 8.62 9.63 0.47
N ARG A 193 9.03 9.21 -0.74
CA ARG A 193 9.67 7.92 -1.01
C ARG A 193 11.08 8.12 -1.56
N VAL A 194 12.06 7.43 -0.98
CA VAL A 194 13.45 7.35 -1.47
C VAL A 194 13.58 6.19 -2.48
N GLU A 195 12.64 6.07 -3.42
CA GLU A 195 12.66 5.03 -4.46
C GLU A 195 13.25 5.61 -5.77
N LYS A 196 13.90 4.77 -6.60
CA LYS A 196 14.42 5.21 -7.92
C LYS A 196 13.29 5.79 -8.78
N ALA A 197 13.58 6.87 -9.51
CA ALA A 197 12.69 7.42 -10.53
C ALA A 197 12.25 6.29 -11.50
N GLY A 198 10.96 6.25 -11.87
CA GLY A 198 10.41 5.25 -12.81
C GLY A 198 9.64 4.08 -12.20
N ARG A 199 9.65 3.90 -10.86
CA ARG A 199 8.94 2.79 -10.21
C ARG A 199 7.42 2.80 -10.42
N GLY A 200 6.80 3.98 -10.58
CA GLY A 200 5.39 4.10 -10.93
C GLY A 200 5.04 3.48 -12.29
N ALA A 201 5.89 3.70 -13.30
CA ALA A 201 5.73 3.09 -14.62
C ALA A 201 5.94 1.56 -14.58
N GLY A 202 6.87 1.10 -13.72
CA GLY A 202 7.11 -0.33 -13.51
C GLY A 202 5.90 -1.10 -12.96
N ILE A 203 5.02 -0.44 -12.20
CA ILE A 203 3.80 -1.07 -11.67
C ILE A 203 2.84 -1.42 -12.82
N VAL A 204 2.53 -0.44 -13.68
CA VAL A 204 1.60 -0.65 -14.79
C VAL A 204 2.20 -1.62 -15.81
N ALA A 205 3.49 -1.49 -16.10
CA ALA A 205 4.19 -2.39 -17.02
C ALA A 205 4.14 -3.86 -16.57
N SER A 206 4.13 -4.15 -15.27
CA SER A 206 4.06 -5.53 -14.75
C SER A 206 2.66 -6.16 -14.87
N TYR A 207 1.62 -5.35 -15.05
CA TYR A 207 0.22 -5.78 -15.03
C TYR A 207 -0.62 -5.03 -16.07
N GLN A 208 -0.09 -4.89 -17.29
CA GLN A 208 -0.69 -4.06 -18.34
C GLN A 208 -2.13 -4.48 -18.65
N ASP A 209 -2.38 -5.78 -18.79
CA ASP A 209 -3.72 -6.31 -19.09
C ASP A 209 -4.73 -5.92 -18.00
N ARG A 210 -4.35 -6.12 -16.74
CA ARG A 210 -5.17 -5.72 -15.60
C ARG A 210 -5.56 -4.24 -15.68
N TYR A 211 -4.61 -3.36 -15.88
CA TYR A 211 -4.89 -1.92 -15.88
C TYR A 211 -5.71 -1.47 -17.10
N ARG A 212 -5.45 -2.07 -18.26
CA ARG A 212 -6.25 -1.88 -19.47
C ARG A 212 -7.71 -2.34 -19.27
N ASP A 213 -7.91 -3.49 -18.64
CA ASP A 213 -9.24 -4.11 -18.54
C ASP A 213 -10.08 -3.49 -17.41
N LEU A 214 -9.45 -2.96 -16.34
CA LEU A 214 -10.17 -2.36 -15.22
C LEU A 214 -10.61 -0.90 -15.45
N LEU A 215 -9.94 -0.13 -16.32
CA LEU A 215 -10.15 1.32 -16.43
C LEU A 215 -11.61 1.69 -16.77
N LEU A 216 -12.10 1.17 -17.90
CA LEU A 216 -13.44 1.52 -18.40
C LEU A 216 -14.56 1.05 -17.46
N PRO A 217 -14.58 -0.21 -16.97
CA PRO A 217 -15.57 -0.62 -15.99
C PRO A 217 -15.55 0.23 -14.72
N CYS A 218 -14.37 0.67 -14.27
CA CYS A 218 -14.27 1.56 -13.13
C CYS A 218 -14.88 2.94 -13.40
N TRP A 219 -14.63 3.52 -14.58
CA TRP A 219 -15.26 4.79 -14.99
C TRP A 219 -16.78 4.67 -15.12
N GLN A 220 -17.27 3.56 -15.68
CA GLN A 220 -18.71 3.26 -15.74
C GLN A 220 -19.34 3.26 -14.35
N VAL A 221 -18.76 2.51 -13.40
CA VAL A 221 -19.24 2.46 -12.00
C VAL A 221 -19.14 3.83 -11.31
N ALA A 222 -18.12 4.62 -11.63
CA ALA A 222 -17.98 5.98 -11.14
C ALA A 222 -18.94 6.99 -11.78
N GLY A 223 -19.72 6.58 -12.80
CA GLY A 223 -20.62 7.45 -13.55
C GLY A 223 -19.90 8.45 -14.45
N LEU A 224 -18.66 8.16 -14.85
CA LEU A 224 -17.89 8.99 -15.77
C LEU A 224 -18.18 8.58 -17.21
N SER A 225 -18.62 9.55 -18.01
CA SER A 225 -18.75 9.39 -19.46
C SER A 225 -17.38 9.41 -20.14
N TYR A 226 -17.22 8.66 -21.22
CA TYR A 226 -15.99 8.60 -22.00
C TYR A 226 -16.28 8.20 -23.44
N GLU A 227 -15.35 8.53 -24.33
CA GLU A 227 -15.32 8.09 -25.73
C GLU A 227 -14.18 7.09 -25.93
N VAL A 228 -14.39 6.15 -26.85
CA VAL A 228 -13.38 5.18 -27.27
C VAL A 228 -13.24 5.26 -28.78
N VAL A 229 -12.02 5.49 -29.27
CA VAL A 229 -11.69 5.52 -30.70
C VAL A 229 -10.47 4.63 -30.91
N GLY A 230 -10.68 3.44 -31.47
CA GLY A 230 -9.65 2.40 -31.51
C GLY A 230 -9.20 2.01 -30.10
N GLU A 231 -7.89 2.08 -29.85
CA GLU A 231 -7.28 1.80 -28.54
C GLU A 231 -7.23 3.02 -27.59
N GLU A 232 -7.59 4.20 -28.11
CA GLU A 232 -7.55 5.43 -27.33
C GLU A 232 -8.86 5.71 -26.62
N VAL A 233 -8.75 6.25 -25.42
CA VAL A 233 -9.87 6.63 -24.58
C VAL A 233 -9.76 8.11 -24.22
N ARG A 234 -10.90 8.79 -24.22
CA ARG A 234 -11.04 10.20 -23.81
C ARG A 234 -12.14 10.32 -22.75
N PRO A 235 -11.85 10.75 -21.51
CA PRO A 235 -12.90 11.02 -20.53
C PRO A 235 -13.66 12.30 -20.91
N LEU A 236 -15.00 12.23 -20.87
CA LEU A 236 -15.88 13.37 -21.13
C LEU A 236 -16.19 14.10 -19.83
N ILE A 237 -15.25 14.92 -19.38
CA ILE A 237 -15.32 15.69 -18.14
C ILE A 237 -15.37 17.18 -18.47
N SER A 238 -16.25 17.93 -17.80
CA SER A 238 -16.30 19.37 -18.01
C SER A 238 -15.01 20.06 -17.50
N PRO A 239 -14.56 21.16 -18.13
CA PRO A 239 -13.37 21.89 -17.67
C PRO A 239 -13.48 22.33 -16.20
N THR A 240 -14.69 22.70 -15.76
CA THR A 240 -14.96 23.11 -14.37
C THR A 240 -14.82 21.94 -13.39
N GLN A 241 -15.30 20.75 -13.75
CA GLN A 241 -15.13 19.55 -12.92
C GLN A 241 -13.66 19.14 -12.85
N LYS A 242 -12.96 19.13 -14.00
CA LYS A 242 -11.53 18.80 -14.06
C LYS A 242 -10.70 19.73 -13.17
N PHE A 243 -10.90 21.04 -13.29
CA PHE A 243 -10.20 22.03 -12.48
C PHE A 243 -10.44 21.82 -10.98
N ARG A 244 -11.69 21.60 -10.55
CA ARG A 244 -12.02 21.36 -9.13
C ARG A 244 -11.28 20.15 -8.56
N GLU A 245 -11.27 19.05 -9.30
CA GLU A 245 -10.64 17.80 -8.85
C GLU A 245 -9.10 17.91 -8.87
N GLU A 246 -8.53 18.62 -9.87
CA GLU A 246 -7.10 18.95 -9.88
C GLU A 246 -6.68 19.80 -8.67
N GLN A 247 -7.48 20.80 -8.27
CA GLN A 247 -7.23 21.56 -7.03
C GLN A 247 -7.32 20.66 -5.79
N ALA A 248 -8.32 19.78 -5.74
CA ALA A 248 -8.43 18.81 -4.67
C ALA A 248 -7.22 17.86 -4.63
N TRP A 249 -6.61 17.54 -5.77
CA TRP A 249 -5.35 16.81 -5.84
C TRP A 249 -4.15 17.61 -5.30
N GLN A 250 -4.06 18.91 -5.60
CA GLN A 250 -2.98 19.75 -5.06
C GLN A 250 -2.99 19.78 -3.53
N VAL A 251 -4.17 19.79 -2.90
CA VAL A 251 -4.30 19.68 -1.44
C VAL A 251 -3.71 18.35 -0.95
N ARG A 252 -4.06 17.22 -1.60
CA ARG A 252 -3.52 15.89 -1.28
C ARG A 252 -2.01 15.84 -1.41
N ARG A 253 -1.47 16.43 -2.49
CA ARG A 253 -0.02 16.52 -2.73
C ARG A 253 0.71 17.31 -1.64
N ARG A 254 0.13 18.43 -1.19
CA ARG A 254 0.72 19.26 -0.13
C ARG A 254 0.68 18.58 1.24
N ILE A 255 -0.41 17.88 1.56
CA ILE A 255 -0.60 17.21 2.86
C ILE A 255 0.14 15.85 2.93
N GLY A 256 0.34 15.17 1.82
CA GLY A 256 0.96 13.83 1.78
C GLY A 256 2.37 13.79 2.39
N ARG A 257 3.21 14.78 2.11
CA ARG A 257 4.57 14.86 2.68
C ARG A 257 4.57 15.04 4.21
N PRO A 258 3.88 16.05 4.79
CA PRO A 258 3.72 16.17 6.24
C PRO A 258 3.18 14.90 6.89
N LEU A 259 2.14 14.26 6.32
CA LEU A 259 1.58 13.03 6.88
C LEU A 259 2.61 11.89 6.91
N ASN A 260 3.43 11.75 5.86
CA ASN A 260 4.48 10.75 5.85
C ASN A 260 5.59 11.05 6.87
N ILE A 261 5.97 12.32 7.06
CA ILE A 261 6.92 12.71 8.11
C ILE A 261 6.37 12.38 9.49
N LEU A 262 5.13 12.76 9.78
CA LEU A 262 4.47 12.45 11.04
C LEU A 262 4.38 10.94 11.28
N ARG A 263 4.14 10.14 10.23
CA ARG A 263 4.17 8.68 10.30
C ARG A 263 5.55 8.14 10.61
N LEU A 264 6.62 8.69 10.02
CA LEU A 264 8.00 8.29 10.31
C LEU A 264 8.38 8.63 11.75
N MET A 265 8.03 9.84 12.22
CA MET A 265 8.24 10.24 13.61
C MET A 265 7.50 9.30 14.57
N LYS A 266 6.21 9.07 14.32
CA LYS A 266 5.40 8.13 15.11
C LYS A 266 5.97 6.71 15.07
N ALA A 267 6.37 6.23 13.89
CA ALA A 267 6.95 4.90 13.73
C ALA A 267 8.21 4.75 14.58
N ALA A 268 9.04 5.77 14.70
CA ALA A 268 10.22 5.70 15.56
C ALA A 268 9.91 5.38 17.04
N TYR A 269 8.70 5.67 17.53
CA TYR A 269 8.29 5.33 18.90
C TYR A 269 7.36 4.12 19.00
N THR A 270 6.79 3.66 17.88
CA THR A 270 5.75 2.61 17.86
C THR A 270 6.14 1.37 17.05
N PHE A 271 7.25 1.45 16.31
CA PHE A 271 7.73 0.39 15.42
C PHE A 271 8.50 -0.66 16.22
N THR A 272 7.76 -1.65 16.71
CA THR A 272 8.34 -2.85 17.33
C THR A 272 9.28 -3.54 16.34
N GLY A 273 10.53 -3.77 16.74
CA GLY A 273 11.57 -4.35 15.88
C GLY A 273 12.22 -3.38 14.90
N GLY A 274 11.84 -2.09 14.92
CA GLY A 274 12.30 -1.11 13.94
C GLY A 274 13.78 -0.78 13.97
N ALA A 275 14.34 -0.67 15.18
CA ALA A 275 15.77 -0.47 15.37
C ALA A 275 16.57 -1.66 14.80
N ARG A 276 16.08 -2.90 15.02
CA ARG A 276 16.71 -4.14 14.49
C ARG A 276 16.68 -4.17 12.97
N TYR A 277 15.55 -3.80 12.36
CA TYR A 277 15.45 -3.65 10.90
C TYR A 277 16.43 -2.59 10.37
N ALA A 278 16.56 -1.44 11.03
CA ALA A 278 17.51 -0.40 10.64
C ALA A 278 18.96 -0.89 10.75
N ALA A 279 19.32 -1.56 11.84
CA ALA A 279 20.63 -2.17 12.05
C ALA A 279 20.95 -3.20 10.96
N TRP A 280 20.03 -4.13 10.69
CA TRP A 280 20.17 -5.12 9.61
C TRP A 280 20.39 -4.45 8.25
N LYS A 281 19.61 -3.41 7.92
CA LYS A 281 19.72 -2.70 6.64
C LYS A 281 21.07 -1.99 6.50
N ILE A 282 21.61 -1.44 7.59
CA ILE A 282 22.93 -0.82 7.61
C ILE A 282 24.01 -1.89 7.44
N GLU A 283 23.96 -2.98 8.21
CA GLU A 283 24.90 -4.10 8.13
C GLU A 283 24.94 -4.70 6.72
N ARG A 284 23.78 -4.85 6.07
CA ARG A 284 23.68 -5.32 4.69
C ARG A 284 24.41 -4.44 3.69
N HIS A 285 24.24 -3.12 3.78
CA HIS A 285 24.78 -2.21 2.76
C HIS A 285 26.22 -1.76 3.06
N SER A 286 26.64 -1.80 4.32
CA SER A 286 27.97 -1.33 4.75
C SER A 286 28.92 -2.44 5.19
N GLY A 287 28.42 -3.67 5.41
CA GLY A 287 29.17 -4.76 6.06
C GLY A 287 29.42 -4.54 7.57
N ILE A 288 28.96 -3.42 8.14
CA ILE A 288 29.25 -3.05 9.53
C ILE A 288 28.13 -3.54 10.44
N LYS A 289 28.46 -4.48 11.34
CA LYS A 289 27.54 -4.96 12.37
C LYS A 289 27.19 -3.84 13.36
N VAL A 290 25.91 -3.49 13.43
CA VAL A 290 25.38 -2.46 14.33
C VAL A 290 24.84 -3.13 15.60
N ARG A 291 25.58 -3.03 16.71
CA ARG A 291 25.06 -3.43 18.04
C ARG A 291 24.13 -2.35 18.58
N LEU A 292 22.86 -2.68 18.76
CA LEU A 292 21.87 -1.77 19.34
C LEU A 292 21.96 -1.81 20.87
N THR A 293 21.98 -0.64 21.50
CA THR A 293 21.82 -0.52 22.96
C THR A 293 20.34 -0.48 23.32
N PRO A 294 19.94 -0.85 24.56
CA PRO A 294 18.55 -0.74 25.01
C PRO A 294 17.97 0.68 24.86
N PHE A 295 18.81 1.71 25.08
CA PHE A 295 18.43 3.10 24.86
C PHE A 295 18.15 3.41 23.38
N ALA A 296 18.98 2.91 22.45
CA ALA A 296 18.78 3.10 21.02
C ALA A 296 17.55 2.35 20.49
N GLU A 297 17.20 1.21 21.08
CA GLU A 297 15.97 0.47 20.75
C GLU A 297 14.72 1.21 21.23
N LYS A 298 14.79 1.88 22.40
CA LYS A 298 13.66 2.64 22.97
C LYS A 298 13.50 4.06 22.42
N HIS A 299 14.61 4.72 22.07
CA HIS A 299 14.63 6.12 21.62
C HIS A 299 15.42 6.31 20.31
N PRO A 300 15.00 5.69 19.20
CA PRO A 300 15.78 5.65 17.97
C PRO A 300 15.99 7.03 17.32
N LEU A 301 15.06 8.00 17.44
CA LEU A 301 15.29 9.36 16.91
C LEU A 301 16.40 10.11 17.66
N LEU A 302 16.54 9.87 18.97
CA LEU A 302 17.59 10.50 19.79
C LEU A 302 18.93 9.78 19.61
N ALA A 303 18.90 8.46 19.41
CA ALA A 303 20.11 7.65 19.22
C ALA A 303 20.64 7.66 17.78
N ALA A 304 19.81 8.00 16.78
CA ALA A 304 20.19 7.97 15.37
C ALA A 304 21.32 8.94 14.99
N PRO A 305 21.33 10.23 15.40
CA PRO A 305 22.38 11.17 15.00
C PRO A 305 23.82 10.73 15.36
N PRO A 306 24.15 10.37 16.61
CA PRO A 306 25.51 9.93 16.95
C PRO A 306 25.87 8.58 16.29
N LEU A 307 24.89 7.67 16.11
CA LEU A 307 25.10 6.39 15.44
C LEU A 307 25.43 6.58 13.95
N LEU A 308 24.66 7.41 13.25
CA LEU A 308 24.88 7.75 11.84
C LEU A 308 26.22 8.45 11.63
N TRP A 309 26.62 9.35 12.53
CA TRP A 309 27.92 10.01 12.48
C TRP A 309 29.08 9.02 12.64
N ARG A 310 28.98 8.07 13.58
CA ARG A 310 29.98 6.99 13.75
C ARG A 310 30.06 6.10 12.50
N LEU A 311 28.93 5.73 11.91
CA LEU A 311 28.87 4.93 10.70
C LEU A 311 29.46 5.67 9.49
N TRP A 312 29.17 6.96 9.36
CA TRP A 312 29.75 7.82 8.34
C TRP A 312 31.28 7.91 8.44
N ARG A 313 31.81 8.10 9.67
CA ARG A 313 33.27 8.07 9.92
C ARG A 313 33.91 6.72 9.58
N LYS A 314 33.17 5.63 9.69
CA LYS A 314 33.61 4.27 9.30
C LYS A 314 33.42 3.95 7.82
N GLY A 315 32.98 4.93 7.00
CA GLY A 315 32.82 4.75 5.57
C GLY A 315 31.53 4.06 5.12
N ALA A 316 30.56 3.84 6.02
CA ALA A 316 29.32 3.10 5.74
C ALA A 316 28.45 3.68 4.61
N PHE A 317 28.69 4.94 4.22
CA PHE A 317 27.94 5.66 3.19
C PHE A 317 28.80 6.08 1.99
N LYS A 318 30.08 5.66 1.91
CA LYS A 318 30.87 5.86 0.69
C LYS A 318 30.35 4.87 -0.36
N ARG A 319 29.82 5.39 -1.46
CA ARG A 319 29.48 4.58 -2.65
C ARG A 319 30.75 3.92 -3.17
N SER A 320 30.77 2.60 -3.27
CA SER A 320 31.44 1.90 -4.37
C SER A 320 30.63 2.11 -5.65
#